data_AF-A0A9F2R0L8-F1
#
_entry.id   AF-A0A9F2R0L8-F1
#
_cell.length_a   1.000
_cell.length_b   1.000
_cell.length_c   1.000
_cell.angle_alpha   90.00
_cell.angle_beta   90.00
_cell.angle_gamma   90.00
#
_symmetry.space_group_name_H-M   'P 1'
#
loop_
_entity.id
_entity.type
_entity.pdbx_description
1 polymer ?
#
loop_
_entity_poly.entity_id
_entity_poly.type
_entity_poly.pdbx_seq_one_letter_code
_entity_poly.pdbx_strand_id
1 'polypeptide(L)' 'MVSDLLIPLFLIMGTAVTGAGLYLLRLALFCPEVRWDKKNNPEPWNQLEPTHRYKFLAVNMDYSKLEKDRPDF' A
#
# COMPACT_ATOMS: atom_id res chain seq x y z
N MET A 1 3.13 -29.96 -28.45
CA MET A 1 2.94 -30.63 -27.14
C MET A 1 3.58 -29.73 -26.10
N VAL A 2 2.87 -28.68 -25.66
CA VAL A 2 3.33 -27.84 -24.55
C VAL A 2 3.09 -28.68 -23.31
N SER A 3 4.16 -29.15 -22.68
CA SER A 3 4.13 -30.11 -21.59
C SER A 3 3.14 -29.71 -20.49
N ASP A 4 2.16 -30.56 -20.19
CA ASP A 4 1.08 -30.32 -19.21
C ASP A 4 1.60 -30.02 -17.79
N LEU A 5 2.86 -30.39 -17.49
CA LEU A 5 3.55 -30.05 -16.24
C LEU A 5 4.02 -28.58 -16.13
N LEU A 6 4.17 -27.87 -17.24
CA LEU A 6 4.69 -26.49 -17.26
C LEU A 6 3.61 -25.46 -16.95
N ILE A 7 2.36 -25.77 -17.28
CA ILE A 7 1.20 -24.90 -17.04
C ILE A 7 1.06 -24.55 -15.54
N PRO A 8 1.04 -25.51 -14.59
CA PRO A 8 0.95 -25.16 -13.17
C PRO A 8 2.18 -24.41 -12.66
N LEU A 9 3.37 -24.69 -13.20
CA LEU A 9 4.59 -23.98 -12.83
C LEU A 9 4.53 -22.49 -13.22
N PHE A 10 4.12 -22.18 -14.45
CA PHE A 10 3.97 -20.80 -14.90
C PHE A 10 2.85 -20.06 -14.16
N LEU A 11 1.81 -20.76 -13.74
CA LEU A 11 0.73 -20.17 -12.94
C LEU A 11 1.23 -19.71 -11.57
N ILE A 12 2.02 -20.53 -10.88
CA ILE A 12 2.59 -20.16 -9.57
C ILE A 12 3.63 -19.06 -9.73
N MET A 13 4.51 -19.15 -10.72
CA MET A 13 5.51 -18.10 -10.99
C MET A 13 4.85 -16.78 -11.39
N GLY A 14 3.86 -16.83 -12.26
CA GLY A 14 3.10 -15.66 -12.71
C GLY A 14 2.36 -14.98 -11.56
N THR A 15 1.71 -15.75 -10.70
CA THR A 15 1.02 -15.21 -9.51
C THR A 15 2.01 -14.64 -8.50
N ALA A 16 3.17 -15.26 -8.30
CA ALA A 16 4.21 -14.74 -7.42
C ALA A 16 4.77 -13.40 -7.91
N VAL A 17 5.16 -13.30 -9.19
CA VAL A 17 5.70 -12.06 -9.76
C VAL A 17 4.64 -10.97 -9.79
N THR A 18 3.41 -11.30 -10.18
CA THR A 18 2.29 -10.34 -10.19
C THR A 18 1.98 -9.86 -8.78
N GLY A 19 1.93 -10.75 -7.79
CA GLY A 19 1.69 -10.41 -6.39
C GLY A 19 2.78 -9.51 -5.81
N ALA A 20 4.05 -9.82 -6.08
CA ALA A 20 5.18 -8.99 -5.67
C ALA A 20 5.14 -7.60 -6.33
N GLY A 21 4.89 -7.54 -7.64
CA GLY A 21 4.76 -6.30 -8.39
C GLY A 21 3.62 -5.42 -7.88
N LEU A 22 2.44 -6.00 -7.65
CA LEU A 22 1.29 -5.31 -7.08
C LEU A 22 1.57 -4.79 -5.67
N TYR A 23 2.27 -5.55 -4.83
CA TYR A 23 2.63 -5.11 -3.49
C TYR A 23 3.59 -3.93 -3.50
N LEU A 24 4.61 -3.97 -4.36
CA LEU A 24 5.55 -2.86 -4.53
C LEU A 24 4.87 -1.62 -5.11
N LEU A 25 4.00 -1.77 -6.12
CA LEU A 25 3.22 -0.67 -6.67
C LEU A 25 2.31 -0.05 -5.62
N ARG A 26 1.67 -0.88 -4.79
CA ARG A 26 0.87 -0.41 -3.67
C ARG A 26 1.72 0.35 -2.65
N LEU A 27 2.90 -0.15 -2.31
CA LEU A 27 3.81 0.54 -1.39
C LEU A 27 4.28 1.87 -1.98
N ALA A 28 4.63 1.90 -3.25
CA ALA A 28 5.02 3.11 -3.95
C ALA A 28 3.91 4.18 -3.88
N LEU A 29 2.66 3.84 -4.17
CA LEU A 29 1.59 4.82 -4.33
C LEU A 29 0.85 5.18 -3.04
N PHE A 30 0.67 4.22 -2.14
CA PHE A 30 -0.19 4.38 -0.95
C PHE A 30 0.58 4.38 0.37
N CYS A 31 1.92 4.27 0.35
CA CYS A 31 2.71 4.44 1.57
C CYS A 31 2.90 5.93 1.87
N PRO A 32 2.52 6.40 3.06
CA PRO A 32 2.62 7.82 3.44
C PRO A 32 4.07 8.33 3.52
N GLU A 33 5.04 7.41 3.64
CA GLU A 33 6.47 7.72 3.68
C GLU A 33 7.07 7.97 2.28
N VAL A 34 6.39 7.56 1.21
CA VAL A 34 6.91 7.67 -0.15
C VAL A 34 6.47 8.99 -0.78
N ARG A 35 7.45 9.85 -1.06
CA ARG A 35 7.21 11.20 -1.63
C ARG A 35 7.48 11.23 -3.14
N TRP A 36 6.41 11.37 -3.92
CA TRP A 36 6.48 11.63 -5.37
C TRP A 36 6.47 13.11 -5.71
N ASP A 37 5.61 13.89 -5.05
CA ASP A 37 5.55 15.34 -5.24
C ASP A 37 6.33 16.06 -4.13
N LYS A 38 7.52 16.57 -4.49
CA LYS A 38 8.38 17.32 -3.56
C LYS A 38 8.04 18.81 -3.48
N LYS A 39 7.21 19.34 -4.38
CA LYS A 39 6.97 20.79 -4.53
C LYS A 39 5.66 21.24 -3.91
N ASN A 40 4.56 20.53 -4.16
CA ASN A 40 3.23 20.95 -3.65
C ASN A 40 2.82 20.20 -2.38
N ASN A 41 3.47 19.09 -2.05
CA ASN A 41 3.16 18.30 -0.86
C ASN A 41 4.44 17.83 -0.15
N PRO A 42 5.25 18.77 0.38
CA PRO A 42 6.55 18.46 1.00
C PRO A 42 6.42 17.51 2.21
N GLU A 43 5.28 17.57 2.90
CA GLU A 43 4.94 16.77 4.08
C GLU A 43 3.65 15.98 3.83
N PRO A 44 3.73 14.82 3.16
CA PRO A 44 2.55 14.06 2.72
C PRO A 44 1.63 13.63 3.87
N TRP A 45 2.19 13.48 5.07
CA TRP A 45 1.45 13.12 6.27
C TRP A 45 0.50 14.22 6.77
N ASN A 46 0.69 15.50 6.40
CA ASN A 46 -0.23 16.56 6.81
C ASN A 46 -1.61 16.44 6.15
N GLN A 47 -1.67 15.81 4.97
CA GLN A 47 -2.92 15.60 4.22
C GLN A 47 -3.65 14.32 4.62
N LEU A 48 -3.07 13.49 5.50
CA LEU A 48 -3.69 12.24 5.93
C LEU A 48 -4.59 12.50 7.14
N GLU A 49 -5.84 12.08 7.02
CA GLU A 49 -6.77 12.09 8.15
C GLU A 49 -6.37 11.05 9.20
N PRO A 50 -6.59 11.30 10.51
CA PRO A 50 -6.31 10.34 11.58
C PRO A 50 -7.05 9.00 11.40
N THR A 51 -8.24 9.07 10.78
CA THR A 51 -9.09 7.92 10.46
C THR A 51 -8.56 7.09 9.28
N HIS A 52 -7.60 7.63 8.52
CA HIS A 52 -7.09 6.99 7.32
C HIS A 52 -6.31 5.71 7.65
N ARG A 53 -6.81 4.59 7.15
CA ARG A 53 -6.19 3.27 7.36
C ARG A 53 -5.20 2.95 6.26
N TYR A 54 -3.93 3.26 6.49
CA TYR A 54 -2.88 2.84 5.56
C TYR A 54 -2.64 1.32 5.61
N LYS A 55 -2.92 0.63 6.72
CA LYS A 55 -2.72 -0.83 6.86
C LYS A 55 -3.89 -1.60 6.25
N PHE A 56 -3.60 -2.69 5.54
CA PHE A 56 -4.63 -3.53 4.93
C PHE A 56 -5.58 -4.17 5.94
N LEU A 57 -5.10 -4.46 7.15
CA LEU A 57 -5.89 -5.08 8.20
C LEU A 57 -5.75 -4.28 9.49
N ALA A 58 -6.89 -3.99 10.11
CA ALA A 58 -7.00 -3.39 11.42
C ALA A 58 -7.58 -4.46 12.36
N VAL A 59 -6.72 -5.15 13.10
CA VAL A 59 -7.15 -6.28 13.95
C VAL A 59 -7.82 -5.80 15.24
N ASN A 60 -7.31 -4.73 15.84
CA ASN A 60 -7.70 -4.35 17.20
C ASN A 60 -7.94 -2.84 17.39
N MET A 61 -7.83 -2.04 16.32
CA MET A 61 -7.89 -0.58 16.41
C MET A 61 -9.13 -0.04 15.67
N ASP A 62 -9.93 0.74 16.37
CA ASP A 62 -11.10 1.44 15.82
C ASP A 62 -10.70 2.85 15.40
N TYR A 63 -10.49 3.04 14.09
CA TYR A 63 -10.00 4.29 13.52
C TYR A 63 -11.06 5.39 13.53
N SER A 64 -12.35 5.04 13.70
CA SER A 64 -13.45 6.02 13.70
C SER A 64 -13.40 6.99 14.89
N LYS A 65 -12.64 6.64 15.94
CA LYS A 65 -12.50 7.41 17.18
C LYS A 65 -11.15 8.12 17.28
N LEU A 66 -10.32 8.07 16.25
CA LEU A 66 -9.01 8.72 16.25
C LEU A 66 -9.17 10.21 15.92
N GLU A 67 -8.72 11.04 16.85
CA GLU A 67 -8.66 12.48 16.66
C GLU A 67 -7.24 12.91 16.29
N LYS A 68 -7.13 14.08 15.65
CA LYS A 68 -5.84 14.64 15.26
C LYS A 68 -5.16 15.23 16.49
N ASP A 69 -4.09 14.58 16.95
CA ASP A 69 -3.35 14.99 18.16
C ASP A 69 -2.60 16.34 17.98
N ARG A 70 -2.27 16.73 16.73
CA ARG A 70 -1.42 17.90 16.45
C ARG A 70 -2.09 18.93 15.54
N PRO A 71 -1.87 20.22 15.80
CA PRO A 71 -2.36 21.29 14.93
C PRO A 71 -1.72 21.22 13.55
N ASP A 72 -2.42 21.76 12.55
CA ASP A 72 -1.90 21.92 11.20
C ASP A 72 -0.74 22.92 11.19
N PHE A 73 0.35 22.59 10.47
CA PHE A 73 1.54 23.43 10.28
C PHE A 73 1.42 24.30 9.02
#